data_AF-A0A939CGH2-F1
#
_entry.id   AF-A0A939CGH2-F1
#
_cell.length_a   1.000
_cell.length_b   1.000
_cell.length_c   1.000
_cell.angle_alpha   90.00
_cell.angle_beta   90.00
_cell.angle_gamma   90.00
#
_symmetry.space_group_name_H-M   'P 1'
#
loop_
_entity.id
_entity.type
_entity.pdbx_description
1 polymer ?
#
loop_
_entity_poly.entity_id
_entity_poly.type
_entity_poly.pdbx_seq_one_letter_code
_entity_poly.pdbx_strand_id
1 'polypeptide(L)'
;MGLFSGRKPHSGLVAKERLSNLLMAERLNCSPASLQMLKNDLSAAAGKYLTIEADEISVTITHTTPVILTAKIPLKRNEEYHVKTI
;
A
#
# COMPACT_ATOMS: atom_id res chain seq x y z
N MET A 1 23.29 35.40 -24.04
CA MET A 1 22.15 35.05 -23.17
C MET A 1 22.31 33.58 -22.76
N GLY A 2 22.84 33.31 -21.57
CA GLY A 2 23.06 31.94 -21.06
C GLY A 2 21.73 31.30 -20.66
N LEU A 3 21.39 30.06 -21.06
CA LEU A 3 21.99 28.76 -20.73
C LEU A 3 21.75 28.30 -19.27
N PHE A 4 20.50 27.98 -18.94
CA PHE A 4 20.10 27.03 -17.87
C PHE A 4 18.91 26.21 -18.43
N SER A 5 19.14 25.17 -19.24
CA SER A 5 19.55 23.82 -18.83
C SER A 5 18.70 23.24 -17.68
N GLY A 6 17.84 22.28 -18.05
CA GLY A 6 17.31 21.26 -17.14
C GLY A 6 15.99 21.58 -16.45
N ARG A 7 14.85 21.31 -17.12
CA ARG A 7 13.57 21.09 -16.42
C ARG A 7 13.71 19.85 -15.53
N LYS A 8 14.23 20.05 -14.30
CA LYS A 8 14.05 19.11 -13.20
C LYS A 8 12.54 18.93 -12.98
N PRO A 9 12.05 17.74 -12.59
CA PRO A 9 10.66 17.53 -12.26
C PRO A 9 10.20 18.64 -11.32
N HIS A 10 9.11 19.31 -11.68
CA HIS A 10 8.65 20.55 -11.06
C HIS A 10 8.58 20.33 -9.54
N SER A 11 9.48 20.94 -8.76
CA SER A 11 9.58 20.76 -7.30
C SER A 11 8.23 20.97 -6.61
N GLY A 12 7.38 21.83 -7.17
CA GLY A 12 5.99 22.03 -6.74
C GLY A 12 5.08 20.80 -6.86
N LEU A 13 5.26 19.92 -7.86
CA LEU A 13 4.47 18.68 -7.99
C LEU A 13 4.81 17.71 -6.85
N VAL A 14 6.11 17.53 -6.57
CA VAL A 14 6.59 16.66 -5.48
C VAL A 14 6.12 17.18 -4.12
N ALA A 15 6.20 18.50 -3.90
CA ALA A 15 5.72 19.12 -2.68
C ALA A 15 4.20 18.95 -2.51
N LYS A 16 3.42 19.11 -3.60
CA LYS A 16 1.96 18.92 -3.59
C LYS A 16 1.57 17.49 -3.24
N GLU A 17 2.22 16.49 -3.83
CA GLU A 17 1.95 15.08 -3.55
C GLU A 17 2.22 14.75 -2.08
N ARG A 18 3.38 15.19 -1.55
CA ARG A 18 3.74 14.99 -0.14
C ARG A 18 2.74 15.63 0.82
N LEU A 19 2.30 16.85 0.52
CA LEU A 19 1.37 17.58 1.36
C LEU A 19 -0.02 16.94 1.34
N SER A 20 -0.48 16.45 0.18
CA SER A 20 -1.73 15.70 0.06
C SER A 20 -1.71 14.43 0.92
N ASN A 21 -0.62 13.67 0.85
CA ASN A 21 -0.47 12.44 1.66
C ASN A 21 -0.44 12.74 3.16
N LEU A 22 0.22 13.83 3.56
CA LEU A 22 0.26 14.26 4.96
C LEU A 22 -1.12 14.67 5.48
N LEU A 23 -1.88 15.47 4.71
CA LEU A 23 -3.25 15.87 5.07
C LEU A 23 -4.21 14.67 5.16
N MET A 24 -4.06 13.69 4.27
CA MET A 24 -4.85 12.45 4.35
C MET A 24 -4.51 11.66 5.62
N ALA A 25 -3.23 11.54 5.97
CA ALA A 25 -2.81 10.88 7.20
C ALA A 25 -3.33 11.57 8.47
N GLU A 26 -3.33 12.89 8.51
CA GLU A 26 -3.87 13.68 9.63
C GLU A 26 -5.38 13.45 9.82
N ARG A 27 -6.14 13.38 8.72
CA ARG A 27 -7.59 13.10 8.77
C ARG A 27 -7.91 11.68 9.23
N LEU A 28 -7.03 10.72 8.96
CA LEU A 28 -7.21 9.31 9.29
C LEU A 28 -6.93 8.98 10.77
N ASN A 29 -6.22 9.84 11.52
CA ASN A 29 -5.51 9.48 12.76
C ASN A 29 -4.58 8.24 12.60
N CYS A 30 -4.31 7.81 11.37
CA CYS A 30 -3.45 6.67 11.04
C CYS A 30 -2.23 7.20 10.30
N SER A 31 -1.07 7.21 10.97
CA SER A 31 0.16 7.65 10.34
C SER A 31 0.51 6.74 9.14
N PRO A 32 1.22 7.25 8.11
CA PRO A 32 1.68 6.41 7.00
C PRO A 32 2.57 5.25 7.51
N ALA A 33 3.31 5.47 8.59
CA ALA A 33 4.11 4.43 9.24
C ALA A 33 3.23 3.30 9.82
N SER A 34 2.11 3.65 10.45
CA SER A 34 1.16 2.67 11.00
C SER A 34 0.50 1.83 9.89
N LEU A 35 0.14 2.46 8.77
CA LEU A 35 -0.37 1.77 7.59
C LEU A 35 0.66 0.81 6.99
N GLN A 36 1.92 1.24 6.92
CA GLN A 36 3.01 0.41 6.43
C GLN A 36 3.26 -0.79 7.36
N MET A 37 3.25 -0.59 8.68
CA MET A 37 3.34 -1.67 9.65
C MET A 37 2.20 -2.67 9.47
N LEU A 38 0.96 -2.19 9.36
CA LEU A 38 -0.20 -3.05 9.14
C LEU A 38 -0.08 -3.89 7.85
N LYS A 39 0.41 -3.28 6.76
CA LYS A 39 0.67 -4.00 5.51
C LYS A 39 1.67 -5.14 5.71
N ASN A 40 2.76 -4.86 6.41
CA ASN A 40 3.81 -5.84 6.69
C ASN A 40 3.30 -6.99 7.58
N ASP A 41 2.54 -6.66 8.62
CA ASP A 41 1.98 -7.65 9.55
C ASP A 41 0.97 -8.57 8.84
N LEU A 42 0.09 -7.99 8.01
CA LEU A 42 -0.88 -8.74 7.22
C LEU A 42 -0.17 -9.67 6.23
N SER A 43 0.89 -9.19 5.57
CA SER A 43 1.71 -9.98 4.66
C SER A 43 2.39 -11.14 5.37
N ALA A 44 3.03 -10.89 6.51
CA ALA A 44 3.70 -11.93 7.28
C ALA A 44 2.71 -12.97 7.84
N ALA A 45 1.53 -12.54 8.28
CA ALA A 45 0.49 -13.44 8.79
C ALA A 45 -0.12 -14.30 7.68
N ALA A 46 -0.51 -13.69 6.55
CA ALA A 46 -1.08 -14.41 5.43
C ALA A 46 -0.04 -15.32 4.74
N GLY A 47 1.22 -14.90 4.65
CA GLY A 47 2.32 -15.67 4.05
C GLY A 47 2.66 -16.97 4.79
N LYS A 48 2.23 -17.13 6.05
CA LYS A 48 2.36 -18.40 6.78
C LYS A 48 1.45 -19.51 6.23
N TYR A 49 0.34 -19.13 5.59
CA TYR A 49 -0.70 -20.07 5.18
C TYR A 49 -0.98 -20.02 3.67
N LEU A 50 -0.60 -18.93 3.00
CA LEU A 50 -0.95 -18.64 1.62
C LEU A 50 0.30 -18.22 0.84
N THR A 51 0.44 -18.74 -0.37
CA THR A 51 1.47 -18.26 -1.30
C THR A 51 1.04 -16.89 -1.83
N ILE A 52 1.62 -15.84 -1.29
CA ILE A 52 1.30 -14.45 -1.63
C ILE A 52 2.57 -13.68 -1.97
N GLU A 53 2.44 -12.70 -2.85
CA GLU A 53 3.51 -11.76 -3.16
C GLU A 53 3.32 -10.49 -2.33
N ALA A 54 4.23 -10.27 -1.37
CA ALA A 54 4.11 -9.17 -0.41
C ALA A 54 4.02 -7.78 -1.07
N ASP A 55 4.61 -7.63 -2.26
CA ASP A 55 4.66 -6.38 -2.99
C ASP A 55 3.31 -6.00 -3.62
N GLU A 56 2.46 -7.00 -3.90
CA GLU A 56 1.14 -6.79 -4.51
C GLU A 56 0.01 -6.58 -3.49
N ILE A 57 0.30 -6.72 -2.19
CA ILE A 57 -0.68 -6.47 -1.13
C ILE A 57 -0.94 -4.97 -1.02
N SER A 58 -2.20 -4.58 -1.12
CA SER A 58 -2.64 -3.19 -0.97
C SER A 58 -3.65 -3.04 0.17
N VAL A 59 -3.44 -2.00 0.98
CA VAL A 59 -4.33 -1.63 2.08
C VAL A 59 -4.83 -0.22 1.82
N THR A 60 -6.14 -0.04 1.78
CA THR A 60 -6.79 1.26 1.55
C THR A 60 -7.77 1.51 2.68
N ILE A 61 -7.73 2.72 3.25
CA ILE A 61 -8.76 3.19 4.17
C ILE A 61 -9.67 4.16 3.43
N THR A 62 -10.96 3.87 3.42
CA THR A 62 -12.00 4.71 2.83
C THR A 62 -12.73 5.45 3.94
N HIS A 63 -12.73 6.79 3.86
CA HIS A 63 -13.47 7.67 4.75
C HIS A 63 -14.96 7.74 4.36
N THR A 64 -15.68 6.67 4.67
CA THR A 64 -17.14 6.68 4.76
C THR A 64 -17.56 6.68 6.23
N THR A 65 -18.86 6.80 6.50
CA THR A 65 -19.41 6.58 7.84
C THR A 65 -20.21 5.27 7.76
N PRO A 66 -19.68 4.13 8.23
CA PRO A 66 -18.46 3.93 9.01
C PRO A 66 -17.17 3.94 8.17
N VAL A 67 -16.02 4.14 8.84
CA VAL A 67 -14.70 4.05 8.21
C VAL A 67 -14.46 2.60 7.79
N ILE A 68 -14.06 2.38 6.54
CA ILE A 68 -13.86 1.03 5.99
C ILE A 68 -12.38 0.84 5.69
N LEU A 69 -11.80 -0.23 6.21
CA LEU A 69 -10.47 -0.69 5.85
C LEU A 69 -10.60 -1.87 4.88
N THR A 70 -10.06 -1.70 3.68
CA THR A 70 -10.06 -2.72 2.63
C THR A 70 -8.63 -3.18 2.37
N ALA A 71 -8.38 -4.48 2.56
CA ALA A 71 -7.12 -5.11 2.19
C ALA A 71 -7.34 -6.03 0.98
N LYS A 72 -6.52 -5.87 -0.06
CA LYS A 72 -6.48 -6.77 -1.21
C LYS A 72 -5.22 -7.61 -1.10
N ILE A 73 -5.40 -8.92 -0.96
CA ILE A 73 -4.33 -9.90 -0.85
C ILE A 73 -4.45 -10.84 -2.06
N PRO A 74 -3.64 -10.65 -3.11
CA PRO A 74 -3.65 -11.54 -4.25
C PRO A 74 -3.04 -12.90 -3.86
N LEU A 75 -3.72 -13.96 -4.26
CA LEU A 75 -3.28 -15.33 -4.02
C LEU A 75 -2.58 -15.85 -5.28
N LYS A 76 -1.36 -16.37 -5.14
CA LYS A 76 -0.76 -17.17 -6.21
C LYS A 76 -1.39 -18.55 -6.17
N ARG A 77 -2.06 -18.92 -7.26
CA ARG A 77 -2.56 -20.28 -7.44
C ARG A 77 -1.34 -21.20 -7.54
N ASN A 78 -1.15 -22.06 -6.56
CA ASN A 78 -0.23 -23.18 -6.68
C ASN A 78 -0.97 -24.27 -7.47
N GLU A 79 -0.46 -24.66 -8.64
CA GLU A 79 -1.05 -25.76 -9.45
C GLU A 79 -0.82 -27.15 -8.83
N GLU A 80 -0.25 -27.24 -7.63
CA GLU A 80 -0.02 -28.50 -6.92
C GLU A 80 -0.53 -28.44 -5.47
N TYR A 81 -1.85 -28.45 -5.33
CA TYR A 81 -2.43 -29.17 -4.19
C TYR A 81 -2.87 -30.52 -4.71
N HIS A 82 -1.96 -31.51 -4.63
CA HIS A 82 -2.36 -32.90 -4.50
C HIS A 82 -3.27 -32.94 -3.26
N VAL A 83 -4.58 -32.87 -3.51
CA VAL A 83 -5.60 -33.19 -2.53
C VAL A 83 -5.31 -34.65 -2.16
N LYS A 84 -4.63 -34.86 -1.03
CA LYS A 84 -4.68 -36.15 -0.35
C LYS A 84 -6.10 -36.25 0.18
N THR A 85 -6.97 -36.76 -0.67
CA THR A 85 -8.28 -37.29 -0.29
C THR A 85 -8.04 -38.30 0.82
N ILE A 86 -8.58 -37.99 2.00
CA ILE A 86 -8.91 -38.98 3.03
C ILE A 86 -10.28 -39.55 2.71
#